data_AF-A0A7I7U8K7-F1
#
_entry.id   AF-A0A7I7U8K7-F1
#
_cell.length_a   1.000
_cell.length_b   1.000
_cell.length_c   1.000
_cell.angle_alpha   90.00
_cell.angle_beta   90.00
_cell.angle_gamma   90.00
#
_symmetry.space_group_name_H-M   'P 1'
#
loop_
_entity.id
_entity.type
_entity.pdbx_description
1 polymer ?
#
loop_
_entity_poly.entity_id
_entity_poly.type
_entity_poly.pdbx_seq_one_letter_code
_entity_poly.pdbx_strand_id
1 'polypeptide(L)'
;MRAVDPDWPAPGSTIHHSIGVWPALINDSTVVESCIPEHELVLVANGRPFGKARITLRLHDLDDGGCLIEMAEVPASAPMTWLPDRIALAGVFPRNRETTWRLAAIAERRTDDEASV
;
A
#
# COMPACT_ATOMS: atom_id res chain seq x y z
N MET A 1 8.97 2.35 9.76
CA MET A 1 7.95 3.41 9.90
C MET A 1 8.53 4.53 10.73
N ARG A 2 8.45 5.79 10.29
CA ARG A 2 9.04 6.93 11.02
C ARG A 2 7.99 7.84 11.64
N ALA A 3 6.97 8.22 10.88
CA ALA A 3 5.85 9.03 11.35
C ALA A 3 4.62 8.83 10.45
N VAL A 4 3.43 9.04 11.00
CA VAL A 4 2.16 9.16 10.28
C VAL A 4 1.60 10.53 10.65
N ASP A 5 1.07 11.26 9.68
CA ASP A 5 0.31 12.47 9.97
C ASP A 5 -0.96 12.15 10.80
N PRO A 6 -1.35 13.02 11.74
CA PRO A 6 -2.45 12.73 12.67
C PRO A 6 -3.84 12.67 12.01
N ASP A 7 -3.97 13.25 10.82
CA ASP A 7 -5.19 13.29 10.01
C ASP A 7 -5.29 12.11 9.04
N TRP A 8 -4.32 11.19 9.03
CA TRP A 8 -4.36 10.01 8.18
C TRP A 8 -5.63 9.17 8.47
N PRO A 9 -6.38 8.70 7.45
CA PRO A 9 -6.06 8.67 6.02
C PRO A 9 -6.72 9.79 5.18
N ALA A 10 -6.83 11.02 5.68
CA ALA A 10 -7.40 12.12 4.89
C ALA A 10 -6.55 12.42 3.63
N PRO A 11 -7.16 12.83 2.49
CA PRO A 11 -6.41 13.25 1.31
C PRO A 11 -5.38 14.34 1.64
N GLY A 12 -4.14 14.14 1.20
CA GLY A 12 -3.00 15.03 1.48
C GLY A 12 -2.15 14.61 2.69
N SER A 13 -2.67 13.77 3.58
CA SER A 13 -1.90 13.22 4.72
C SER A 13 -0.76 12.31 4.26
N THR A 14 0.32 12.25 5.05
CA THR A 14 1.58 11.60 4.68
C THR A 14 2.01 10.53 5.68
N ILE A 15 2.50 9.42 5.14
CA ILE A 15 3.24 8.37 5.84
C ILE A 15 4.73 8.55 5.55
N HIS A 16 5.52 8.83 6.58
CA HIS A 16 6.98 8.88 6.50
C HIS A 16 7.58 7.54 6.86
N HIS A 17 8.34 6.95 5.94
CA HIS A 17 8.93 5.64 6.12
C HIS A 17 10.36 5.59 5.62
N SER A 18 10.98 4.42 5.77
CA SER A 18 12.30 4.13 5.25
C SER A 18 12.23 2.76 4.60
N ILE A 19 12.72 2.64 3.38
CA ILE A 19 12.72 1.41 2.58
C ILE A 19 14.15 0.92 2.36
N GLY A 20 14.31 -0.38 2.19
CA GLY A 20 15.59 -1.02 1.91
C GLY A 20 16.15 -1.80 3.09
N VAL A 21 17.30 -2.42 2.84
CA VAL A 21 18.07 -3.20 3.81
C VAL A 21 19.38 -2.47 4.07
N TRP A 22 19.86 -2.47 5.32
CA TRP A 22 21.12 -1.85 5.68
C TRP A 22 22.28 -2.43 4.82
N PRO A 23 23.19 -1.60 4.27
CA PRO A 23 23.34 -0.14 4.43
C PRO A 23 22.55 0.72 3.42
N ALA A 24 21.76 0.11 2.53
CA ALA A 24 20.96 0.79 1.49
C ALA A 24 19.56 1.22 2.00
N LEU A 25 19.47 1.80 3.20
CA LEU A 25 18.22 2.32 3.74
C LEU A 25 17.96 3.72 3.20
N ILE A 26 16.79 3.93 2.60
CA ILE A 26 16.39 5.19 1.95
C ILE A 26 15.15 5.74 2.64
N ASN A 27 15.19 7.02 3.00
CA ASN A 27 14.03 7.72 3.53
C ASN A 27 13.04 8.03 2.40
N ASP A 28 11.79 7.66 2.63
CA ASP A 28 10.71 7.83 1.66
C ASP A 28 9.43 8.32 2.34
N SER A 29 8.45 8.71 1.53
CA SER A 29 7.15 9.19 1.96
C SER A 29 6.07 8.72 1.00
N THR A 30 4.89 8.41 1.55
CA THR A 30 3.70 8.04 0.81
C THR A 30 2.58 8.99 1.19
N VAL A 31 1.95 9.64 0.21
CA VAL A 31 0.89 10.63 0.42
C VAL A 31 -0.44 10.02 0.04
N VAL A 32 -1.49 10.28 0.82
CA VAL A 32 -2.86 9.91 0.44
C VAL A 32 -3.34 10.83 -0.66
N GLU A 33 -3.73 10.23 -1.78
CA GLU A 33 -4.32 10.97 -2.90
C GLU A 33 -5.84 11.06 -2.77
N SER A 34 -6.49 9.94 -2.47
CA SER A 34 -7.93 9.89 -2.20
C SER A 34 -8.26 8.75 -1.25
N CYS A 35 -9.31 8.94 -0.44
CA CYS A 35 -9.82 7.94 0.48
C CYS A 35 -11.34 7.97 0.45
N ILE A 36 -11.94 6.83 0.10
CA ILE A 36 -13.35 6.54 0.28
C ILE A 36 -13.39 5.47 1.38
N PRO A 37 -13.84 5.81 2.59
CA PRO A 37 -13.90 4.86 3.70
C PRO A 37 -14.55 3.55 3.28
N GLU A 38 -13.98 2.43 3.71
CA GLU A 38 -14.50 1.07 3.47
C GLU A 38 -14.56 0.62 2.00
N HIS A 39 -14.10 1.44 1.04
CA HIS A 39 -14.18 1.12 -0.38
C HIS A 39 -12.85 1.25 -1.13
N GLU A 40 -12.16 2.40 -1.02
CA GLU A 40 -10.97 2.66 -1.83
C GLU A 40 -9.99 3.60 -1.12
N LEU A 41 -8.71 3.24 -1.14
CA LEU A 41 -7.61 4.09 -0.71
C LEU A 41 -6.56 4.18 -1.80
N VAL A 42 -6.30 5.41 -2.28
CA VAL A 42 -5.29 5.69 -3.30
C VAL A 42 -4.15 6.45 -2.67
N LEU A 43 -2.93 5.94 -2.87
CA LEU A 43 -1.70 6.45 -2.30
C LEU A 43 -0.68 6.74 -3.40
N VAL A 44 0.14 7.76 -3.21
CA VAL A 44 1.28 8.06 -4.07
C VAL A 44 2.57 7.95 -3.25
N ALA A 45 3.37 6.93 -3.52
CA ALA A 45 4.72 6.79 -2.99
C ALA A 45 5.68 7.68 -3.77
N ASN A 46 6.46 8.51 -3.09
CA ASN A 46 7.42 9.45 -3.70
C ASN A 46 8.83 8.84 -3.88
N GLY A 47 8.92 7.51 -3.97
CA GLY A 47 10.14 6.69 -3.92
C GLY A 47 11.32 7.20 -4.73
N ARG A 48 12.17 8.03 -4.13
CA ARG A 48 13.51 8.29 -4.69
C ARG A 48 14.40 7.07 -4.41
N PRO A 49 15.22 6.60 -5.36
CA PRO A 49 15.51 7.12 -6.70
C PRO A 49 14.61 6.55 -7.83
N PHE A 50 13.69 5.65 -7.53
CA PHE A 50 12.97 4.86 -8.55
C PHE A 50 11.79 5.58 -9.22
N GLY A 51 11.34 6.71 -8.67
CA GLY A 51 10.23 7.50 -9.20
C GLY A 51 8.98 7.39 -8.32
N LYS A 52 7.87 7.97 -8.76
CA LYS A 52 6.61 7.83 -8.02
C LYS A 52 5.91 6.53 -8.39
N ALA A 53 5.20 5.94 -7.43
CA ALA A 53 4.28 4.83 -7.66
C ALA A 53 2.91 5.18 -7.09
N ARG A 54 1.85 4.87 -7.84
CA ARG A 54 0.47 4.99 -7.37
C ARG A 54 0.01 3.62 -6.92
N ILE A 55 -0.35 3.51 -5.65
CA ILE A 55 -0.90 2.31 -5.02
C ILE A 55 -2.40 2.53 -4.84
N THR A 56 -3.21 1.59 -5.31
CA THR A 56 -4.67 1.59 -5.12
C THR A 56 -5.05 0.34 -4.35
N LEU A 57 -5.70 0.54 -3.21
CA LEU A 57 -6.31 -0.51 -2.40
C LEU A 57 -7.81 -0.43 -2.58
N ARG A 58 -8.45 -1.55 -2.90
CA ARG A 58 -9.91 -1.66 -3.00
C ARG A 58 -10.41 -2.75 -2.07
N LEU A 59 -11.55 -2.48 -1.46
CA LEU A 59 -12.23 -3.37 -0.55
C LEU A 59 -13.56 -3.75 -1.20
N HIS A 60 -13.85 -5.04 -1.20
CA HIS A 60 -15.13 -5.57 -1.66
C HIS A 60 -15.68 -6.50 -0.60
N ASP A 61 -16.94 -6.29 -0.21
CA ASP A 61 -17.64 -7.21 0.68
C ASP A 61 -17.91 -8.52 -0.05
N LEU A 62 -17.76 -9.63 0.68
CA LEU A 62 -18.11 -10.96 0.21
C LEU A 62 -19.44 -11.39 0.85
N ASP A 63 -20.20 -12.21 0.14
CA ASP A 63 -21.53 -12.69 0.59
C ASP A 63 -21.48 -13.49 1.91
N ASP A 64 -20.31 -14.03 2.26
CA ASP A 64 -20.06 -14.77 3.50
C ASP A 64 -19.71 -13.88 4.70
N GLY A 65 -19.76 -12.55 4.53
CA GLY A 65 -19.37 -11.58 5.54
C GLY A 65 -17.84 -11.33 5.60
N GLY A 66 -17.08 -11.91 4.68
CA GLY A 66 -15.66 -11.62 4.50
C GLY A 66 -15.40 -10.34 3.71
N CYS A 67 -14.13 -9.98 3.58
CA CYS A 67 -13.69 -8.85 2.77
C CYS A 67 -12.58 -9.30 1.81
N LEU A 68 -12.75 -8.99 0.53
CA LEU A 68 -11.71 -9.12 -0.49
C LEU A 68 -10.95 -7.80 -0.61
N ILE A 69 -9.63 -7.88 -0.43
CA ILE A 69 -8.72 -6.74 -0.61
C ILE A 69 -7.95 -6.91 -1.92
N GLU A 70 -8.09 -5.94 -2.82
CA GLU A 70 -7.30 -5.85 -4.03
C GLU A 70 -6.23 -4.75 -3.90
N MET A 71 -5.01 -5.04 -4.33
CA MET A 71 -3.90 -4.09 -4.34
C MET A 71 -3.30 -3.99 -5.74
N ALA A 72 -3.36 -2.80 -6.32
CA ALA A 72 -2.70 -2.45 -7.57
C ALA A 72 -1.58 -1.43 -7.30
N GLU A 73 -0.40 -1.62 -7.88
CA GLU A 73 0.70 -0.67 -7.81
C GLU A 73 1.19 -0.41 -9.24
N VAL A 74 1.12 0.85 -9.67
CA VAL A 74 1.53 1.30 -11.01
C VAL A 74 2.58 2.40 -10.91
N PRO A 75 3.65 2.36 -11.72
CA PRO A 75 4.60 3.46 -11.81
C PRO A 75 3.92 4.75 -12.29
N ALA A 76 4.09 5.84 -11.55
CA ALA A 76 3.55 7.17 -11.85
C ALA A 76 4.60 8.15 -12.39
N SER A 77 5.86 7.72 -12.59
CA SER A 77 6.94 8.55 -13.15
C SER A 77 7.97 7.74 -13.93
N ALA A 78 8.53 8.33 -14.99
CA ALA A 78 9.71 7.81 -15.69
C ALA A 78 10.94 7.79 -14.76
N PRO A 79 11.89 6.84 -14.93
CA PRO A 79 12.05 5.90 -16.04
C PRO A 79 11.31 4.56 -15.88
N MET A 80 10.65 4.30 -14.74
CA MET A 80 9.97 3.01 -14.52
C MET A 80 8.80 2.75 -15.48
N THR A 81 8.14 3.80 -15.99
CA THR A 81 7.11 3.67 -17.03
C THR A 81 7.64 3.14 -18.37
N TRP A 82 8.97 3.12 -18.60
CA TRP A 82 9.58 2.56 -19.81
C TRP A 82 9.85 1.05 -19.71
N LEU A 83 9.65 0.47 -18.52
CA LEU A 83 9.87 -0.95 -18.32
C LEU A 83 8.68 -1.73 -18.94
N PRO A 84 8.92 -2.81 -19.72
CA PRO A 84 7.84 -3.64 -20.22
C PRO A 84 6.94 -4.14 -19.07
N ASP A 85 5.63 -4.08 -19.26
CA ASP A 85 4.63 -4.39 -18.22
C ASP A 85 4.88 -5.72 -17.51
N ARG A 86 5.36 -6.74 -18.23
CA ARG A 86 5.68 -8.06 -17.67
C ARG A 86 6.80 -8.01 -16.62
N ILE A 87 7.81 -7.18 -16.81
CA ILE A 87 8.94 -7.06 -15.89
C ILE A 87 8.54 -6.21 -14.69
N ALA A 88 7.80 -5.11 -14.91
CA ALA A 88 7.24 -4.31 -13.83
C ALA A 88 6.32 -5.18 -12.93
N LEU A 89 5.44 -5.96 -13.55
CA LEU A 89 4.53 -6.87 -12.87
C LEU A 89 5.28 -7.99 -12.13
N ALA A 90 6.33 -8.57 -12.73
CA ALA A 90 7.15 -9.59 -12.06
C ALA A 90 7.90 -9.06 -10.82
N GLY A 91 8.30 -7.77 -10.82
CA GLY A 91 8.95 -7.14 -9.68
C GLY A 91 7.98 -6.78 -8.55
N VAL A 92 6.77 -6.36 -8.89
CA VAL A 92 5.76 -5.86 -7.94
C VAL A 92 4.91 -7.00 -7.37
N PHE A 93 4.55 -8.01 -8.17
CA PHE A 93 3.62 -9.07 -7.78
C PHE A 93 4.03 -9.85 -6.52
N PRO A 94 5.29 -10.30 -6.34
CA PRO A 94 5.68 -11.04 -5.15
C PRO A 94 5.52 -10.21 -3.86
N ARG A 95 5.93 -8.93 -3.91
CA ARG A 95 5.82 -8.00 -2.79
C ARG A 95 4.36 -7.67 -2.47
N ASN A 96 3.53 -7.44 -3.48
CA ASN A 96 2.11 -7.14 -3.28
C ASN A 96 1.39 -8.33 -2.66
N ARG A 97 1.64 -9.54 -3.17
CA ARG A 97 1.06 -10.76 -2.62
C ARG A 97 1.42 -10.98 -1.16
N GLU A 98 2.69 -10.77 -0.79
CA GLU A 98 3.11 -10.85 0.62
C GLU A 98 2.45 -9.76 1.47
N THR A 99 2.33 -8.55 0.93
CA THR A 99 1.72 -7.41 1.62
C THR A 99 0.25 -7.67 1.93
N THR A 100 -0.53 -8.12 0.94
CA THR A 100 -1.95 -8.46 1.13
C THR A 100 -2.11 -9.67 2.07
N TRP A 101 -1.22 -10.65 2.00
CA TRP A 101 -1.27 -11.81 2.91
C TRP A 101 -1.02 -11.42 4.36
N ARG A 102 -0.02 -10.57 4.62
CA ARG A 102 0.21 -10.02 5.97
C ARG A 102 -0.93 -9.15 6.46
N LEU A 103 -1.51 -8.35 5.56
CA LEU A 103 -2.66 -7.51 5.91
C LEU A 103 -3.85 -8.36 6.34
N ALA A 104 -4.19 -9.40 5.58
CA ALA A 104 -5.23 -10.36 5.94
C ALA A 104 -4.95 -10.99 7.32
N ALA A 105 -3.73 -11.49 7.55
CA ALA A 105 -3.36 -12.08 8.83
C ALA A 105 -3.37 -11.10 10.02
N ILE A 106 -3.27 -9.79 9.80
CA ILE A 106 -3.41 -8.76 10.84
C ILE A 106 -4.89 -8.45 11.08
N ALA A 107 -5.67 -8.35 10.01
CA ALA A 107 -7.10 -8.07 10.08
C ALA A 107 -7.87 -9.19 10.78
N GLU A 108 -7.65 -10.45 10.37
CA GLU A 108 -8.30 -11.63 10.95
C GLU A 108 -8.02 -11.76 12.45
N ARG A 109 -6.76 -11.55 12.87
CA ARG A 109 -6.40 -11.58 14.30
C ARG A 109 -7.01 -10.44 15.11
N ARG A 110 -7.25 -9.28 14.51
CA ARG A 110 -7.93 -8.17 15.20
C ARG A 110 -9.39 -8.50 15.47
N THR A 111 -10.05 -9.16 14.53
CA THR A 111 -11.44 -9.60 14.71
C THR A 111 -11.57 -10.60 15.84
N ASP A 112 -10.60 -11.51 16.00
CA ASP A 112 -10.58 -12.46 17.13
C ASP A 112 -10.49 -11.76 18.50
N ASP A 113 -9.70 -10.68 18.60
CA ASP A 113 -9.58 -9.87 19.82
C ASP A 113 -10.87 -9.10 20.13
N GLU A 114 -11.55 -8.52 19.13
CA GLU A 114 -12.82 -7.80 19.32
C GLU A 114 -14.01 -8.73 19.61
N ALA A 115 -14.02 -9.94 19.05
CA ALA A 115 -15.05 -10.96 19.32
C ALA A 115 -14.91 -11.62 20.70
N SER A 116 -13.79 -11.39 21.39
CA SER A 116 -13.48 -11.96 22.71
C SER A 116 -13.79 -11.03 23.90
N VAL A 117 -14.40 -9.85 23.67
CA VAL A 117 -14.74 -8.83 24.68
C VAL A 117 -16.25 -8.76 24.95
#